data_AF-A0A5C7PZV6-F1
#
_entry.id   AF-A0A5C7PZV6-F1
#
_cell.length_a   1.000
_cell.length_b   1.000
_cell.length_c   1.000
_cell.angle_alpha   90.00
_cell.angle_beta   90.00
_cell.angle_gamma   90.00
#
_symmetry.space_group_name_H-M   'P 1'
#
loop_
_entity.id
_entity.type
_entity.pdbx_description
1 polymer ?
#
loop_
_entity_poly.entity_id
_entity_poly.type
_entity_poly.pdbx_seq_one_letter_code
_entity_poly.pdbx_strand_id
1 'polypeptide(L)'
;MSDKTECEAGVKFATLPHYGTGEFFPTCPCFGPRGGCDRAVYPTAEDLVAAEKESERQWAAIAKAREAIVAHLGGPWKKGVRHGYGQIDCPVCGKSSALTFSRSGYNGHIHAQCSTEDCVAWLE
;
A
#
# COMPACT_ATOMS: atom_id res chain seq x y z
N MET A 1 -3.68 2.80 17.06
CA MET A 1 -2.86 3.91 17.57
C MET A 1 -1.81 3.29 18.46
N SER A 2 -0.54 3.68 18.32
CA SER A 2 0.54 3.16 19.16
C SER A 2 0.26 3.50 20.63
N ASP A 3 0.29 2.53 21.55
CA ASP A 3 0.10 2.71 23.00
C ASP A 3 1.22 3.50 23.69
N LYS A 4 2.24 3.92 22.93
CA LYS A 4 3.34 4.76 23.42
C LYS A 4 2.78 6.11 23.90
N THR A 5 3.04 6.45 25.16
CA THR A 5 2.71 7.74 25.78
C THR A 5 3.87 8.74 25.74
N GLU A 6 5.07 8.26 25.38
CA GLU A 6 6.30 9.03 25.21
C GLU A 6 7.08 8.55 23.99
N CYS A 7 7.87 9.43 23.39
CA CYS A 7 8.82 9.06 22.33
C CYS A 7 10.17 8.66 22.93
N GLU A 8 11.04 8.08 22.10
CA GLU A 8 12.38 7.65 22.53
C GLU A 8 13.26 8.82 22.99
N ALA A 9 12.98 10.05 22.53
CA ALA A 9 13.63 11.28 23.02
C ALA A 9 13.16 11.70 24.42
N GLY A 10 12.25 10.96 25.06
CA GLY A 10 11.70 11.27 26.39
C GLY A 10 10.61 12.34 26.37
N VAL A 11 10.12 12.74 25.18
CA VAL A 11 9.02 13.70 25.07
C VAL A 11 7.71 12.97 25.31
N LYS A 12 7.00 13.36 26.37
CA LYS A 12 5.65 12.87 26.67
C LYS A 12 4.67 13.50 25.69
N PHE A 13 3.89 12.69 24.98
CA PHE A 13 2.97 13.22 23.97
C PHE A 13 1.90 14.12 24.59
N ALA A 14 1.50 13.84 25.84
CA ALA A 14 0.56 14.65 26.60
C ALA A 14 1.00 16.10 26.84
N THR A 15 2.30 16.41 26.72
CA THR A 15 2.82 17.77 26.92
C THR A 15 2.89 18.58 25.63
N LEU A 16 2.60 17.96 24.48
CA LEU A 16 2.64 18.63 23.19
C LEU A 16 1.29 19.30 22.87
N PRO A 17 1.30 20.40 22.10
CA PRO A 17 0.07 21.07 21.66
C PRO A 17 -0.86 20.12 20.92
N HIS A 18 -2.17 20.28 21.14
CA HIS A 18 -3.22 19.51 20.46
C HIS A 18 -3.22 17.99 20.74
N TYR A 19 -2.55 17.55 21.83
CA TYR A 19 -2.60 16.14 22.23
C TYR A 19 -4.03 15.62 22.40
N GLY A 20 -4.30 14.44 21.83
CA GLY A 20 -5.62 13.82 21.86
C GLY A 20 -6.63 14.37 20.84
N THR A 21 -6.23 15.33 20.00
CA THR A 21 -7.08 15.85 18.92
C THR A 21 -6.57 15.44 17.54
N GLY A 22 -7.37 15.66 16.49
CA GLY A 22 -6.97 15.42 15.10
C GLY A 22 -5.86 16.35 14.59
N GLU A 23 -5.55 17.42 15.34
CA GLU A 23 -4.52 18.41 14.99
C GLU A 23 -3.14 18.08 15.59
N PHE A 24 -3.01 16.97 16.31
CA PHE A 24 -1.77 16.57 16.98
C PHE A 24 -0.59 16.29 16.03
N PHE A 25 -0.84 15.61 14.91
CA PHE A 25 0.22 15.19 13.99
C PHE A 25 0.94 16.37 13.31
N PRO A 26 0.22 17.38 12.77
CA PRO A 26 0.84 18.57 12.19
C PRO A 26 1.66 19.41 13.18
N THR A 27 1.34 19.38 14.47
CA THR A 27 2.03 20.18 15.50
C THR A 27 3.20 19.47 16.14
N CYS A 28 3.41 18.19 15.82
CA CYS A 28 4.45 17.40 16.43
C CYS A 28 5.81 17.62 15.71
N PRO A 29 6.88 17.99 16.43
CA PRO A 29 8.20 18.29 15.84
C PRO A 29 8.86 17.15 15.08
N CYS A 30 8.34 15.92 15.14
CA CYS A 30 8.90 14.78 14.44
C CYS A 30 8.31 14.60 13.04
N PHE A 31 7.16 15.20 12.75
CA PHE A 31 6.34 14.87 11.57
C PHE A 31 6.38 15.94 10.47
N GLY A 32 7.43 16.76 10.41
CA GLY A 32 7.61 17.72 9.32
C GLY A 32 9.06 18.16 9.11
N PRO A 33 9.42 18.61 7.89
CA PRO A 33 10.80 18.96 7.51
C PRO A 33 11.35 20.21 8.22
N ARG A 34 10.55 20.84 9.08
CA ARG A 34 10.93 22.01 9.89
C ARG A 34 10.93 21.71 11.38
N GLY A 35 10.70 20.46 11.75
CA GLY A 35 10.62 20.03 13.12
C GLY A 35 12.03 19.86 13.70
N GLY A 36 12.40 20.73 14.64
CA GLY A 36 13.73 20.81 15.23
C GLY A 36 14.09 19.68 16.20
N CYS A 37 13.72 18.43 15.89
CA CYS A 37 14.10 17.26 16.69
C CYS A 37 15.33 16.58 16.10
N ASP A 38 16.44 16.55 16.84
CA ASP A 38 17.70 15.93 16.40
C ASP A 38 17.62 14.41 16.17
N ARG A 39 16.57 13.77 16.69
CA ARG A 39 16.31 12.34 16.48
C ARG A 39 15.35 12.06 15.32
N ALA A 40 14.82 13.08 14.67
CA ALA A 40 13.98 12.90 13.51
C ALA A 40 14.85 12.44 12.33
N VAL A 41 14.51 11.28 11.77
CA VAL A 41 15.16 10.73 10.58
C VAL A 41 14.17 10.84 9.43
N TYR A 42 14.57 11.55 8.38
CA TYR A 42 13.82 11.68 7.15
C TYR A 42 14.53 10.91 6.03
N PRO A 43 13.79 10.34 5.06
CA PRO A 43 14.40 9.74 3.88
C PRO A 43 15.34 10.74 3.20
N THR A 44 16.53 10.28 2.82
CA THR A 44 17.44 11.05 1.98
C THR A 44 16.89 11.18 0.56
N ALA A 45 17.46 12.07 -0.26
CA ALA A 45 17.10 12.14 -1.67
C ALA A 45 17.31 10.81 -2.40
N GLU A 46 18.35 10.06 -2.03
CA GLU A 46 18.63 8.73 -2.58
C GLU A 46 17.57 7.70 -2.15
N ASP A 47 17.14 7.72 -0.89
CA ASP A 47 16.05 6.86 -0.40
C ASP A 47 14.73 7.13 -1.13
N LEU A 48 14.42 8.41 -1.40
CA LEU A 48 13.21 8.79 -2.13
C LEU A 48 13.25 8.27 -3.57
N VAL A 49 14.38 8.39 -4.26
CA VAL A 49 14.55 7.86 -5.62
C VAL A 49 14.45 6.34 -5.65
N ALA A 50 15.03 5.65 -4.67
CA ALA A 50 14.92 4.20 -4.55
C ALA A 50 13.46 3.74 -4.30
N ALA A 51 12.75 4.44 -3.42
CA ALA A 51 11.34 4.17 -3.12
C ALA A 51 10.42 4.44 -4.33
N GLU A 52 10.69 5.49 -5.10
CA GLU A 52 9.96 5.79 -6.32
C GLU A 52 10.15 4.67 -7.36
N LYS A 53 11.38 4.24 -7.59
CA LYS A 53 11.69 3.15 -8.52
C LYS A 53 11.03 1.83 -8.11
N GLU A 54 11.02 1.50 -6.82
CA GLU A 54 10.33 0.30 -6.34
C GLU A 54 8.81 0.44 -6.49
N SER A 55 8.26 1.62 -6.21
CA SER A 55 6.84 1.90 -6.43
C SER A 55 6.46 1.75 -7.90
N GLU A 56 7.25 2.28 -8.83
CA GLU A 56 7.04 2.12 -10.27
C GLU A 56 7.03 0.64 -10.68
N ARG A 57 7.98 -0.15 -10.15
CA ARG A 57 8.04 -1.60 -10.39
C ARG A 57 6.77 -2.30 -9.90
N GLN A 58 6.31 -1.98 -8.70
CA GLN A 58 5.10 -2.56 -8.10
C GLN A 58 3.85 -2.15 -8.89
N TRP A 59 3.71 -0.87 -9.24
CA TRP A 59 2.59 -0.39 -10.05
C TRP A 59 2.55 -1.02 -11.43
N ALA A 60 3.69 -1.19 -12.10
CA ALA A 60 3.78 -1.86 -13.39
C ALA A 60 3.39 -3.35 -13.27
N ALA A 61 3.83 -4.03 -12.21
CA ALA A 61 3.45 -5.43 -11.93
C ALA A 61 1.95 -5.58 -11.66
N ILE A 62 1.36 -4.69 -10.86
CA ILE A 62 -0.07 -4.64 -10.59
C ILE A 62 -0.85 -4.38 -11.87
N ALA A 63 -0.45 -3.39 -12.69
CA ALA A 63 -1.12 -3.06 -13.94
C ALA A 63 -1.16 -4.27 -14.89
N LYS A 64 -0.03 -4.96 -15.06
CA LYS A 64 0.08 -6.16 -15.89
C LYS A 64 -0.78 -7.31 -15.37
N ALA A 65 -0.75 -7.58 -14.06
CA ALA A 65 -1.55 -8.63 -13.44
C ALA A 65 -3.05 -8.33 -13.52
N ARG A 66 -3.43 -7.08 -13.29
CA ARG A 66 -4.81 -6.59 -13.39
C ARG A 66 -5.36 -6.73 -14.80
N GLU A 67 -4.60 -6.35 -15.82
CA GLU A 67 -5.00 -6.52 -17.22
C GLU A 67 -5.31 -7.99 -17.54
N ALA A 68 -4.44 -8.92 -17.11
CA ALA A 68 -4.66 -10.35 -17.29
C ALA A 68 -5.93 -10.85 -16.57
N ILE A 69 -6.19 -10.39 -15.35
CA ILE A 69 -7.43 -10.71 -14.61
C ILE A 69 -8.66 -10.17 -15.33
N VAL A 70 -8.60 -8.92 -15.81
CA VAL A 70 -9.69 -8.27 -16.56
C VAL A 70 -10.01 -9.04 -17.84
N ALA A 71 -8.97 -9.44 -18.59
CA ALA A 71 -9.11 -10.24 -19.79
C ALA A 71 -9.71 -11.63 -19.47
N HIS A 72 -9.24 -12.29 -18.41
CA HIS A 72 -9.72 -13.60 -17.99
C HIS A 72 -11.21 -13.59 -17.59
N LEU A 73 -11.64 -12.56 -16.86
CA LEU A 73 -13.02 -12.40 -16.41
C LEU A 73 -13.93 -11.70 -17.45
N GLY A 74 -13.41 -11.32 -18.62
CA GLY A 74 -14.19 -10.70 -19.70
C GLY A 74 -14.73 -9.29 -19.36
N GLY A 75 -13.94 -8.44 -18.72
CA GLY A 75 -14.32 -7.05 -18.44
C GLY A 75 -14.45 -6.18 -19.71
N PRO A 76 -14.98 -4.94 -19.61
CA PRO A 76 -15.37 -4.22 -18.38
C PRO A 76 -16.71 -4.68 -17.78
N TRP A 77 -16.83 -4.64 -16.45
CA TRP A 77 -18.03 -5.08 -15.73
C TRP A 77 -18.87 -3.91 -15.25
N LYS A 78 -20.20 -4.09 -15.25
CA LYS A 78 -21.13 -3.15 -14.61
C LYS A 78 -21.21 -3.41 -13.11
N LYS A 79 -21.61 -2.38 -12.33
CA LYS A 79 -21.94 -2.54 -10.91
C LYS A 79 -23.04 -3.59 -10.76
N GLY A 80 -22.89 -4.49 -9.78
CA GLY A 80 -23.85 -5.59 -9.56
C GLY A 80 -23.62 -6.86 -10.39
N VAL A 81 -22.60 -6.88 -11.26
CA VAL A 81 -22.12 -8.15 -11.85
C VAL A 81 -21.65 -9.07 -10.72
N ARG A 82 -22.00 -10.36 -10.80
CA ARG A 82 -21.66 -11.37 -9.79
C ARG A 82 -20.16 -11.35 -9.45
N HIS A 83 -19.87 -11.69 -8.20
CA HIS A 83 -18.50 -11.91 -7.75
C HIS A 83 -17.75 -12.85 -8.69
N GLY A 84 -16.52 -12.46 -9.06
CA GLY A 84 -15.61 -13.28 -9.87
C GLY A 84 -14.46 -13.74 -9.00
N TYR A 85 -14.05 -15.00 -9.14
CA TYR A 85 -12.86 -15.53 -8.49
C TYR A 85 -12.14 -16.44 -9.48
N GLY A 86 -10.84 -16.61 -9.29
CA GLY A 86 -10.07 -17.49 -10.16
C GLY A 86 -8.60 -17.55 -9.82
N GLN A 87 -7.92 -18.38 -10.60
CA GLN A 87 -6.49 -18.59 -10.55
C GLN A 87 -5.98 -18.64 -11.98
N ILE A 88 -4.95 -17.86 -12.29
CA ILE A 88 -4.32 -17.80 -13.61
C ILE A 88 -2.80 -17.89 -13.49
N ASP A 89 -2.16 -18.15 -14.61
CA ASP A 89 -0.71 -18.02 -14.74
C ASP A 89 -0.31 -16.58 -14.45
N CYS A 90 0.75 -16.39 -13.65
CA CYS A 90 1.16 -15.06 -13.26
C CYS A 90 1.89 -14.38 -14.41
N PRO A 91 1.37 -13.27 -14.98
CA PRO A 91 2.03 -12.60 -16.10
C PRO A 91 3.30 -11.86 -15.66
N VAL A 92 3.53 -11.65 -14.36
CA VAL A 92 4.71 -10.96 -13.81
C VAL A 92 5.91 -11.90 -13.74
N CYS A 93 5.76 -13.05 -13.07
CA CYS A 93 6.85 -14.01 -12.87
C CYS A 93 6.82 -15.22 -13.84
N GLY A 94 5.76 -15.38 -14.64
CA GLY A 94 5.61 -16.46 -15.63
C GLY A 94 5.22 -17.83 -15.06
N LYS A 95 5.04 -17.95 -13.73
CA LYS A 95 4.68 -19.23 -13.11
C LYS A 95 3.21 -19.58 -13.35
N SER A 96 2.98 -20.85 -13.69
CA SER A 96 1.64 -21.37 -13.96
C SER A 96 0.78 -21.43 -12.70
N SER A 97 -0.50 -21.06 -12.84
CA SER A 97 -1.51 -21.03 -11.78
C SER A 97 -1.02 -20.37 -10.48
N ALA A 98 -0.17 -19.35 -10.59
CA ALA A 98 0.44 -18.74 -9.41
C ALA A 98 -0.33 -17.50 -8.92
N LEU A 99 -1.18 -16.87 -9.75
CA LEU A 99 -1.92 -15.66 -9.40
C LEU A 99 -3.37 -16.00 -9.06
N THR A 100 -3.70 -15.94 -7.77
CA THR A 100 -5.06 -16.10 -7.27
C THR A 100 -5.70 -14.73 -7.12
N PHE A 101 -6.96 -14.59 -7.52
CA PHE A 101 -7.68 -13.33 -7.44
C PHE A 101 -9.16 -13.49 -7.13
N SER A 102 -9.75 -12.40 -6.67
CA SER A 102 -11.17 -12.23 -6.44
C SER A 102 -11.59 -10.81 -6.78
N ARG A 103 -12.77 -10.64 -7.39
CA ARG A 103 -13.33 -9.36 -7.80
C ARG A 103 -14.68 -9.17 -7.13
N SER A 104 -14.78 -8.15 -6.28
CA SER A 104 -15.96 -7.86 -5.46
C SER A 104 -17.16 -7.47 -6.32
N GLY A 105 -18.26 -8.22 -6.20
CA GLY A 105 -19.54 -7.97 -6.90
C GLY A 105 -20.14 -6.58 -6.67
N TYR A 106 -19.81 -5.95 -5.55
CA TYR A 106 -20.39 -4.69 -5.10
C TYR A 106 -19.75 -3.46 -5.74
N ASN A 107 -18.42 -3.36 -5.70
CA ASN A 107 -17.65 -2.17 -6.13
C ASN A 107 -16.71 -2.44 -7.30
N GLY A 108 -16.46 -3.71 -7.66
CA GLY A 108 -15.58 -4.04 -8.78
C GLY A 108 -14.12 -4.20 -8.40
N HIS A 109 -13.73 -3.88 -7.16
CA HIS A 109 -12.35 -3.96 -6.70
C HIS A 109 -11.81 -5.39 -6.73
N ILE A 110 -10.55 -5.49 -7.14
CA ILE A 110 -9.83 -6.76 -7.26
C ILE A 110 -8.90 -6.91 -6.04
N HIS A 111 -8.96 -8.07 -5.43
CA HIS A 111 -7.97 -8.57 -4.47
C HIS A 111 -7.21 -9.71 -5.13
N ALA A 112 -5.89 -9.63 -5.21
CA ALA A 112 -5.09 -10.64 -5.88
C ALA A 112 -3.72 -10.83 -5.22
N GLN A 113 -3.21 -12.05 -5.27
CA GLN A 113 -1.92 -12.42 -4.71
C GLN A 113 -1.27 -13.52 -5.56
N CYS A 114 -0.01 -13.32 -5.89
CA CYS A 114 0.84 -14.37 -6.44
C CYS A 114 1.45 -15.22 -5.32
N SER A 115 1.47 -16.54 -5.48
CA SER A 115 2.11 -17.48 -4.56
C SER A 115 3.64 -17.43 -4.56
N THR A 116 4.24 -16.65 -5.46
CA THR A 116 5.69 -16.46 -5.53
C THR A 116 6.13 -15.36 -4.59
N GLU A 117 7.16 -15.65 -3.80
CA GLU A 117 7.84 -14.69 -2.93
C GLU A 117 8.27 -13.44 -3.72
N ASP A 118 8.06 -12.28 -3.12
CA ASP A 118 8.38 -10.95 -3.67
C ASP A 118 7.81 -10.64 -5.07
N CYS A 119 6.70 -11.27 -5.44
CA CYS A 119 6.00 -10.99 -6.69
C CYS A 119 4.94 -9.89 -6.51
N VAL A 120 3.68 -10.15 -6.84
CA VAL A 120 2.60 -9.15 -6.84
C VAL A 120 1.50 -9.57 -5.87
N ALA A 121 1.07 -8.63 -5.02
CA ALA A 121 -0.07 -8.77 -4.14
C ALA A 121 -0.69 -7.39 -3.91
N TRP A 122 -2.02 -7.26 -4.06
CA TRP A 122 -2.71 -5.98 -3.86
C TRP A 122 -4.20 -6.16 -3.57
N LEU A 123 -4.78 -5.12 -2.99
CA LEU A 123 -6.22 -4.93 -2.77
C LEU A 123 -6.58 -3.52 -3.25
N GLU A 124 -7.58 -3.44 -4.13
CA GLU A 124 -8.16 -2.15 -4.57
C GLU A 124 -9.30 -1.65 -3.68
#